data_AF-A0A1T5BYX9-F1
#
_entry.id   AF-A0A1T5BYX9-F1
#
_cell.length_a   1.000
_cell.length_b   1.000
_cell.length_c   1.000
_cell.angle_alpha   90.00
_cell.angle_beta   90.00
_cell.angle_gamma   90.00
#
_symmetry.space_group_name_H-M   'P 1'
#
loop_
_entity.id
_entity.type
_entity.pdbx_description
1 polymer ?
#
loop_
_entity_poly.entity_id
_entity_poly.type
_entity_poly.pdbx_seq_one_letter_code
_entity_poly.pdbx_strand_id
1 'polypeptide(L)'
;MVWGGVVMAQEQKPLLTLPHYGAGTPEVVGYYLTTRLQSGEEAPWFPIEEVVIRARREWKSEEEKNRYLKLKRNVLRVLPYAIYAQRRYEQLDRDLALVDSRREEKALIKACEQEIKEKITNEVKNLSVSQGKILIKLIERQTGNTSYDLVKDMKGSITAFVYQGVARVFGHNLKSTYDPTEDFEVENIIREYERVRPINKPYQ
;
A
#
# COMPACT_ATOMS: atom_id res chain seq x y z
N MET A 1 24.25 -36.04 -41.04
CA MET A 1 22.84 -35.61 -41.01
C MET A 1 22.82 -34.32 -40.21
N VAL A 2 22.60 -33.19 -40.88
CA VAL A 2 22.84 -31.83 -40.38
C VAL A 2 21.65 -31.41 -39.51
N TRP A 3 21.90 -31.05 -38.24
CA TRP A 3 20.91 -30.40 -37.39
C TRP A 3 20.76 -28.96 -37.84
N GLY A 4 19.71 -28.67 -38.60
CA GLY A 4 19.36 -27.32 -39.03
C GLY A 4 18.96 -26.47 -37.84
N GLY A 5 19.81 -25.49 -37.50
CA GLY A 5 19.46 -24.45 -36.56
C GLY A 5 18.31 -23.62 -37.12
N VAL A 6 17.20 -23.55 -36.38
CA VAL A 6 16.14 -22.57 -36.63
C VAL A 6 16.70 -21.21 -36.24
N VAL A 7 17.25 -20.50 -37.22
CA VAL A 7 17.50 -19.07 -37.10
C VAL A 7 16.11 -18.43 -37.11
N MET A 8 15.59 -18.09 -35.93
CA MET A 8 14.43 -17.21 -35.84
C MET A 8 14.87 -15.88 -36.44
N ALA A 9 14.46 -15.63 -37.68
CA ALA A 9 14.65 -14.33 -38.30
C ALA A 9 13.90 -13.32 -37.44
N GLN A 10 14.63 -12.51 -36.67
CA GLN A 10 14.08 -11.34 -36.02
C GLN A 10 13.72 -10.40 -37.17
N GLU A 11 12.47 -10.49 -37.62
CA GLU A 11 11.90 -9.57 -38.59
C GLU A 11 12.20 -8.16 -38.07
N GLN A 12 12.98 -7.37 -38.82
CA GLN A 12 13.33 -6.01 -38.44
C GLN A 12 12.04 -5.18 -38.45
N LYS A 13 11.40 -5.12 -37.28
CA LYS A 13 10.21 -4.30 -37.08
C LYS A 13 10.56 -2.85 -37.38
N PRO A 14 9.68 -2.09 -38.04
CA PRO A 14 9.95 -0.69 -38.37
C PRO A 14 10.23 0.09 -37.09
N LEU A 15 11.13 1.07 -37.18
CA LEU A 15 11.39 1.97 -36.06
C LEU A 15 10.08 2.65 -35.61
N LEU A 16 9.80 2.60 -34.31
CA LEU A 16 8.62 3.22 -33.74
C LEU A 16 9.02 4.53 -33.06
N THR A 17 8.39 5.63 -33.47
CA THR A 17 8.51 6.91 -32.78
C THR A 17 7.51 6.94 -31.62
N LEU A 18 8.01 7.09 -30.39
CA LEU A 18 7.16 7.21 -29.20
C LEU A 18 6.41 8.56 -29.21
N PRO A 19 5.17 8.61 -28.68
CA PRO A 19 4.47 9.87 -28.52
C PRO A 19 5.25 10.77 -27.56
N HIS A 20 5.61 11.96 -28.05
CA HIS A 20 6.40 12.94 -27.31
C HIS A 20 5.54 14.13 -26.94
N TYR A 21 5.58 14.52 -25.66
CA TYR A 21 4.82 15.65 -25.13
C TYR A 21 5.78 16.66 -24.48
N GLY A 22 5.76 17.91 -24.95
CA GLY A 22 6.59 18.99 -24.43
C GLY A 22 7.87 19.26 -25.22
N ALA A 23 8.83 19.96 -24.62
CA ALA A 23 10.11 20.28 -25.25
C ALA A 23 11.03 19.05 -25.30
N GLY A 24 11.73 18.84 -26.42
CA GLY A 24 12.65 17.70 -26.63
C GLY A 24 12.48 17.05 -28.00
N THR A 25 13.33 16.07 -28.31
CA THR A 25 13.24 15.26 -29.54
C THR A 25 12.50 13.95 -29.25
N PRO A 26 11.56 13.52 -30.10
CA PRO A 26 10.88 12.24 -29.95
C PRO A 26 11.87 11.08 -29.89
N GLU A 27 11.64 10.15 -28.97
CA GLU A 27 12.43 8.93 -28.87
C GLU A 27 12.01 7.94 -29.95
N VAL A 28 12.99 7.35 -30.62
CA VAL A 28 12.79 6.32 -31.65
C VAL A 28 13.33 5.01 -31.14
N VAL A 29 12.45 4.02 -30.97
CA VAL A 29 12.80 2.71 -30.43
C VAL A 29 12.82 1.65 -31.52
N GLY A 30 13.87 0.81 -31.52
CA GLY A 30 14.00 -0.35 -32.41
C GLY A 30 13.40 -1.64 -31.84
N TYR A 31 13.03 -1.64 -30.56
CA TYR A 31 12.41 -2.77 -29.87
C TYR A 31 11.21 -2.29 -29.06
N TYR A 32 10.06 -2.90 -29.27
CA TYR A 32 8.81 -2.59 -28.57
C TYR A 32 7.93 -3.84 -28.47
N LEU A 33 7.09 -3.87 -27.44
CA LEU A 33 6.15 -4.96 -27.25
C LEU A 33 4.98 -4.79 -28.21
N THR A 34 4.43 -5.91 -28.69
CA THR A 34 3.27 -5.93 -29.57
C THR A 34 2.22 -6.86 -29.02
N THR A 35 0.95 -6.52 -29.18
CA THR A 35 -0.17 -7.41 -28.95
C THR A 35 -0.94 -7.62 -30.25
N ARG A 36 -1.51 -8.81 -30.45
CA ARG A 36 -2.35 -9.09 -31.61
C ARG A 36 -3.81 -8.86 -31.22
N LEU A 37 -4.46 -7.94 -31.92
CA LEU A 37 -5.88 -7.62 -31.73
C LEU A 37 -6.77 -8.74 -32.28
N GLN A 38 -8.05 -8.78 -31.86
CA GLN A 38 -9.03 -9.72 -32.40
C GLN A 38 -9.26 -9.54 -33.92
N SER A 39 -8.97 -8.35 -34.44
CA SER A 39 -8.96 -8.04 -35.88
C SER A 39 -7.81 -8.71 -36.64
N GLY A 40 -6.84 -9.32 -35.94
CA GLY A 40 -5.62 -9.89 -36.54
C GLY A 40 -4.47 -8.89 -36.69
N GLU A 41 -4.71 -7.61 -36.42
CA GLU A 41 -3.70 -6.54 -36.50
C GLU A 41 -2.72 -6.61 -35.31
N GLU A 42 -1.44 -6.32 -35.56
CA GLU A 42 -0.43 -6.20 -34.51
C GLU A 42 -0.29 -4.74 -34.06
N ALA A 43 -0.66 -4.46 -32.81
CA ALA A 43 -0.56 -3.14 -32.22
C ALA A 43 0.65 -3.07 -31.27
N PRO A 44 1.57 -2.12 -31.46
CA PRO A 44 2.62 -1.86 -30.48
C PRO A 44 2.04 -1.26 -29.20
N TRP A 45 2.62 -1.62 -28.07
CA TRP A 45 2.32 -0.97 -26.80
C TRP A 45 3.60 -0.81 -25.99
N PHE A 46 3.62 0.21 -25.15
CA PHE A 46 4.69 0.50 -24.21
C PHE A 46 4.07 0.96 -22.89
N PRO A 47 4.68 0.61 -21.75
CA PRO A 47 4.25 1.18 -20.48
C PRO A 47 4.55 2.67 -20.48
N ILE A 48 3.56 3.48 -20.08
CA ILE A 48 3.77 4.90 -19.83
C ILE A 48 4.42 5.02 -18.45
N GLU A 49 5.55 5.72 -18.37
CA GLU A 49 6.19 5.99 -17.09
C GLU A 49 5.31 6.91 -16.23
N GLU A 50 5.15 6.57 -14.94
CA GLU A 50 4.44 7.43 -14.00
C GLU A 50 5.26 8.71 -13.75
N VAL A 51 4.82 9.83 -14.31
CA VAL A 51 5.43 11.14 -14.05
C VAL A 51 4.82 11.73 -12.78
N VAL A 52 5.65 11.91 -11.76
CA VAL A 52 5.23 12.48 -10.48
C VAL A 52 5.50 13.98 -10.44
N ILE A 53 4.44 14.78 -10.62
CA ILE A 53 4.52 16.23 -10.42
C ILE A 53 4.37 16.53 -8.92
N ARG A 54 5.37 17.23 -8.34
CA ARG A 54 5.34 17.67 -6.95
C ARG A 54 5.32 19.19 -6.90
N ALA A 55 4.29 19.75 -6.26
CA ALA A 55 4.35 21.14 -5.85
C ALA A 55 5.34 21.26 -4.67
N ARG A 56 6.24 22.25 -4.72
CA ARG A 56 7.01 22.64 -3.54
C ARG A 56 6.01 23.14 -2.49
N ARG A 57 5.98 22.50 -1.32
CA ARG A 57 5.10 22.97 -0.24
C ARG A 57 5.66 24.27 0.32
N GLU A 58 4.86 25.32 0.23
CA GLU A 58 5.11 26.60 0.88
C GLU A 58 4.34 26.62 2.21
N TRP A 59 5.02 27.03 3.28
CA TRP A 59 4.45 27.07 4.62
C TRP A 59 3.91 28.46 4.90
N LYS A 60 2.69 28.57 5.42
CA LYS A 60 2.11 29.85 5.82
C LYS A 60 2.76 30.39 7.10
N SER A 61 3.24 29.49 7.97
CA SER A 61 3.93 29.83 9.21
C SER A 61 4.87 28.71 9.69
N GLU A 62 5.78 29.04 10.61
CA GLU A 62 6.64 28.05 11.26
C GLU A 62 5.84 27.06 12.13
N GLU A 63 4.71 27.50 12.70
CA GLU A 63 3.79 26.63 13.44
C GLU A 63 3.15 25.56 12.56
N GLU A 64 2.73 25.92 11.35
CA GLU A 64 2.17 24.98 10.37
C GLU A 64 3.19 23.92 9.98
N LYS A 65 4.42 24.36 9.71
CA LYS A 65 5.55 23.48 9.41
C LYS A 65 5.84 22.52 10.56
N ASN A 66 5.90 23.02 11.80
CA ASN A 66 6.13 22.20 12.98
C ASN A 66 5.01 21.18 13.23
N ARG A 67 3.75 21.58 13.03
CA ARG A 67 2.58 20.68 13.09
C ARG A 67 2.74 19.52 12.10
N TYR A 68 3.06 19.84 10.84
CA TYR A 68 3.26 18.82 9.81
C TYR A 68 4.45 17.91 10.10
N LEU A 69 5.60 18.46 10.51
CA LEU A 69 6.78 17.65 10.85
C LEU A 69 6.50 16.69 12.01
N LYS A 70 5.74 17.14 13.01
CA LYS A 70 5.27 16.28 14.11
C LYS A 70 4.35 15.17 13.60
N LEU A 71 3.41 15.49 12.70
CA LEU A 71 2.55 14.51 12.05
C LEU A 71 3.39 13.48 11.27
N LYS A 72 4.28 13.94 10.38
CA LYS A 72 5.20 13.10 9.60
C LYS A 72 6.00 12.16 10.47
N ARG A 73 6.61 12.67 11.55
CA ARG A 73 7.33 11.83 12.52
C ARG A 73 6.43 10.77 13.15
N ASN A 74 5.20 11.13 13.53
CA ASN A 74 4.27 10.19 14.14
C ASN A 74 3.81 9.11 13.16
N VAL A 75 3.47 9.49 11.93
CA VAL A 75 3.09 8.56 10.85
C VAL A 75 4.23 7.58 10.59
N LEU A 76 5.45 8.07 10.35
CA LEU A 76 6.60 7.23 10.05
C LEU A 76 6.96 6.26 11.20
N ARG A 77 6.71 6.65 12.46
CA ARG A 77 6.93 5.77 13.62
C ARG A 77 5.97 4.57 13.63
N VAL A 78 4.70 4.78 13.26
CA VAL A 78 3.67 3.73 13.39
C VAL A 78 3.42 2.96 12.10
N LEU A 79 3.81 3.52 10.96
CA LEU A 79 3.61 2.94 9.64
C LEU A 79 4.13 1.48 9.50
N PRO A 80 5.31 1.09 10.02
CA PRO A 80 5.77 -0.30 9.92
C PRO A 80 4.82 -1.32 10.54
N TYR A 81 4.12 -0.96 11.62
CA TYR A 81 3.15 -1.84 12.28
C TYR A 81 1.87 -1.98 11.47
N ALA A 82 1.41 -0.89 10.84
CA ALA A 82 0.26 -0.93 9.94
C ALA A 82 0.56 -1.77 8.69
N ILE A 83 1.76 -1.65 8.11
CA ILE A 83 2.21 -2.49 6.99
C ILE A 83 2.30 -3.96 7.40
N TYR A 84 2.81 -4.25 8.61
CA TYR A 84 2.84 -5.62 9.13
C TYR A 84 1.44 -6.21 9.21
N ALA A 85 0.51 -5.48 9.84
CA ALA A 85 -0.88 -5.89 9.92
C ALA A 85 -1.43 -6.16 8.52
N GLN A 86 -1.30 -5.20 7.58
CA GLN A 86 -1.74 -5.35 6.19
C GLN A 86 -1.27 -6.66 5.56
N ARG A 87 0.03 -6.98 5.64
CA ARG A 87 0.59 -8.21 5.07
C ARG A 87 -0.01 -9.47 5.69
N ARG A 88 -0.27 -9.44 7.00
CA ARG A 88 -0.93 -10.57 7.70
C ARG A 88 -2.40 -10.69 7.31
N TYR A 89 -3.10 -9.58 7.11
CA TYR A 89 -4.46 -9.58 6.56
C TYR A 89 -4.49 -10.13 5.13
N GLU A 90 -3.58 -9.71 4.24
CA GLU A 90 -3.49 -10.22 2.88
C GLU A 90 -3.17 -11.73 2.86
N GLN A 91 -2.33 -12.21 3.78
CA GLN A 91 -2.08 -13.64 3.90
C GLN A 91 -3.32 -14.38 4.40
N LEU A 92 -3.98 -13.87 5.44
CA LEU A 92 -5.21 -14.45 5.98
C LEU A 92 -6.30 -14.53 4.91
N ASP A 93 -6.47 -13.49 4.09
CA ASP A 93 -7.46 -13.48 3.01
C ASP A 93 -7.20 -14.60 1.98
N ARG A 94 -5.93 -14.84 1.63
CA ARG A 94 -5.54 -15.98 0.78
C ARG A 94 -5.80 -17.33 1.46
N ASP A 95 -5.47 -17.45 2.74
CA ASP A 95 -5.64 -18.70 3.48
C ASP A 95 -7.14 -19.04 3.65
N LEU A 96 -7.98 -18.04 3.90
CA LEU A 96 -9.44 -18.20 3.99
C LEU A 96 -10.09 -18.58 2.67
N ALA A 97 -9.51 -18.20 1.53
CA ALA A 97 -10.00 -18.60 0.21
C ALA A 97 -9.78 -20.10 -0.10
N LEU A 98 -8.93 -20.79 0.68
CA LEU A 98 -8.57 -22.20 0.47
C LEU A 98 -9.28 -23.16 1.45
N VAL A 99 -10.06 -22.64 2.39
CA VAL A 99 -10.63 -23.40 3.51
C VAL A 99 -12.16 -23.42 3.42
N ASP A 100 -12.76 -24.60 3.47
CA ASP A 100 -14.22 -24.78 3.46
C ASP A 100 -14.83 -24.92 4.87
N SER A 101 -13.99 -25.13 5.89
CA SER A 101 -14.41 -25.41 7.26
C SER A 101 -14.47 -24.16 8.13
N ARG A 102 -15.66 -23.79 8.60
CA ARG A 102 -15.87 -22.69 9.57
C ARG A 102 -15.01 -22.79 10.84
N ARG A 103 -14.63 -24.00 11.24
CA ARG A 103 -13.77 -24.20 12.43
C ARG A 103 -12.33 -23.79 12.13
N GLU A 104 -11.84 -24.11 10.94
CA GLU A 104 -10.50 -23.77 10.49
C GLU A 104 -10.38 -22.27 10.19
N GLU A 105 -11.39 -21.67 9.54
CA GLU A 105 -11.46 -20.21 9.35
C GLU A 105 -11.27 -19.46 10.67
N LYS A 106 -12.04 -19.84 11.71
CA LYS A 106 -11.93 -19.22 13.04
C LYS A 106 -10.55 -19.40 13.67
N ALA A 107 -9.91 -20.56 13.45
CA ALA A 107 -8.59 -20.83 13.96
C ALA A 107 -7.53 -19.93 13.29
N LEU A 108 -7.59 -19.79 11.97
CA LEU A 108 -6.71 -18.91 11.19
C LEU A 108 -6.86 -17.45 11.60
N ILE A 109 -8.10 -16.97 11.74
CA ILE A 109 -8.39 -15.59 12.16
C ILE A 109 -7.84 -15.34 13.56
N LYS A 110 -8.09 -16.25 14.52
CA LYS A 110 -7.58 -16.10 15.89
C LYS A 110 -6.06 -16.13 15.95
N ALA A 111 -5.41 -16.98 15.15
CA ALA A 111 -3.96 -17.04 15.06
C ALA A 111 -3.37 -15.74 14.52
N CYS A 112 -3.95 -15.20 13.43
CA CYS A 112 -3.55 -13.92 12.84
C CYS A 112 -3.76 -12.76 13.83
N GLU A 113 -4.89 -12.72 14.52
CA GLU A 113 -5.19 -11.73 15.56
C GLU A 113 -4.11 -11.71 16.64
N GLN A 114 -3.80 -12.89 17.17
CA GLN A 114 -2.82 -13.06 18.24
C GLN A 114 -1.42 -12.62 17.78
N GLU A 115 -1.01 -13.03 16.58
CA GLU A 115 0.27 -12.66 16.00
C GLU A 115 0.41 -11.14 15.83
N ILE A 116 -0.62 -10.47 15.32
CA ILE A 116 -0.63 -9.00 15.17
C ILE A 116 -0.52 -8.34 16.55
N LYS A 117 -1.32 -8.79 17.52
CA LYS A 117 -1.30 -8.25 18.90
C LYS A 117 0.07 -8.42 19.53
N GLU A 118 0.67 -9.60 19.45
CA GLU A 118 2.01 -9.88 19.97
C GLU A 118 3.05 -8.95 19.35
N LYS A 119 3.01 -8.79 18.03
CA LYS A 119 3.97 -7.94 17.32
C LYS A 119 3.93 -6.48 17.76
N ILE A 120 2.75 -5.97 18.12
CA ILE A 120 2.55 -4.55 18.47
C ILE A 120 2.47 -4.30 19.98
N THR A 121 2.38 -5.34 20.84
CA THR A 121 2.13 -5.20 22.28
C THR A 121 3.10 -4.27 23.00
N ASN A 122 4.41 -4.47 22.79
CA ASN A 122 5.43 -3.68 23.48
C ASN A 122 5.49 -2.24 22.95
N GLU A 123 5.20 -2.09 21.67
CA GLU A 123 5.29 -0.81 20.97
C GLU A 123 4.10 0.08 21.31
N VAL A 124 2.89 -0.47 21.30
CA VAL A 124 1.64 0.24 21.63
C VAL A 124 1.72 0.89 23.02
N LYS A 125 2.30 0.21 24.02
CA LYS A 125 2.48 0.76 25.38
C LYS A 125 3.37 2.01 25.42
N ASN A 126 4.28 2.15 24.45
CA ASN A 126 5.23 3.24 24.33
C ASN A 126 4.78 4.31 23.31
N LEU A 127 3.60 4.16 22.72
CA LEU A 127 3.06 5.17 21.80
C LEU A 127 2.49 6.33 22.59
N SER A 128 2.76 7.54 22.09
CA SER A 128 1.99 8.70 22.50
C SER A 128 0.55 8.57 22.01
N VAL A 129 -0.30 9.39 22.62
CA VAL A 129 -1.70 9.52 22.28
C VAL A 129 -1.91 9.68 20.76
N SER A 130 -1.31 10.70 20.17
CA SER A 130 -1.45 10.99 18.74
C SER A 130 -0.95 9.84 17.84
N GLN A 131 0.07 9.10 18.27
CA GLN A 131 0.60 7.97 17.50
C GLN A 131 -0.35 6.78 17.53
N GLY A 132 -0.95 6.47 18.68
CA GLY A 132 -1.98 5.43 18.78
C GLY A 132 -3.17 5.70 17.84
N LYS A 133 -3.65 6.95 17.82
CA LYS A 133 -4.71 7.40 16.88
C LYS A 133 -4.35 7.14 15.43
N ILE A 134 -3.13 7.55 15.03
CA ILE A 134 -2.67 7.34 13.65
C ILE A 134 -2.55 5.84 13.36
N LEU A 135 -2.00 5.03 14.27
CA LEU A 135 -1.88 3.58 14.07
C LEU A 135 -3.24 2.92 13.81
N ILE A 136 -4.26 3.25 14.60
CA ILE A 136 -5.63 2.75 14.41
C ILE A 136 -6.15 3.10 13.02
N LYS A 137 -6.06 4.39 12.64
CA LYS A 137 -6.47 4.85 11.31
C LYS A 137 -5.74 4.13 10.19
N LEU A 138 -4.44 3.87 10.32
CA LEU A 138 -3.67 3.15 9.31
C LEU A 138 -4.06 1.67 9.22
N ILE A 139 -4.37 1.00 10.35
CA ILE A 139 -4.87 -0.38 10.33
C ILE A 139 -6.23 -0.44 9.66
N GLU A 140 -7.14 0.50 9.97
CA GLU A 140 -8.45 0.59 9.30
C GLU A 140 -8.29 0.81 7.80
N ARG A 141 -7.46 1.78 7.40
CA ARG A 141 -7.13 2.09 6.00
C ARG A 141 -6.60 0.87 5.24
N GLN A 142 -5.60 0.18 5.79
CA GLN A 142 -4.91 -0.90 5.08
C GLN A 142 -5.74 -2.18 4.95
N THR A 143 -6.81 -2.31 5.74
CA THR A 143 -7.59 -3.54 5.80
C THR A 143 -8.94 -3.44 5.10
N GLY A 144 -9.28 -2.29 4.53
CA GLY A 144 -10.63 -1.84 4.16
C GLY A 144 -11.49 -2.71 3.22
N ASN A 145 -11.05 -3.88 2.74
CA ASN A 145 -11.70 -4.57 1.61
C ASN A 145 -12.04 -6.07 1.80
N THR A 146 -12.15 -6.59 3.03
CA THR A 146 -12.49 -8.01 3.23
C THR A 146 -14.00 -8.28 3.28
N SER A 147 -14.45 -9.33 2.59
CA SER A 147 -15.85 -9.79 2.61
C SER A 147 -16.19 -10.64 3.86
N TYR A 148 -15.19 -11.13 4.60
CA TYR A 148 -15.40 -12.02 5.75
C TYR A 148 -15.78 -11.24 7.02
N ASP A 149 -16.95 -11.54 7.59
CA ASP A 149 -17.43 -10.89 8.82
C ASP A 149 -16.51 -11.12 10.02
N LEU A 150 -15.96 -12.32 10.16
CA LEU A 150 -15.00 -12.63 11.23
C LEU A 150 -13.72 -11.81 11.14
N VAL A 151 -13.29 -11.42 9.93
CA VAL A 151 -12.14 -10.54 9.74
C VAL A 151 -12.50 -9.10 10.15
N LYS A 152 -13.76 -8.68 9.98
CA LYS A 152 -14.24 -7.38 10.50
C LYS A 152 -14.21 -7.37 12.04
N ASP A 153 -14.68 -8.43 12.69
CA ASP A 153 -14.63 -8.56 14.15
C ASP A 153 -13.18 -8.54 14.66
N MET A 154 -12.27 -9.25 13.98
CA MET A 154 -10.85 -9.24 14.30
C MET A 154 -10.23 -7.84 14.24
N LYS A 155 -10.56 -7.04 13.22
CA LYS A 155 -10.14 -5.63 13.13
C LYS A 155 -10.64 -4.85 14.34
N GLY A 156 -11.91 -5.01 14.71
CA GLY A 156 -12.48 -4.37 15.89
C GLY A 156 -11.71 -4.73 17.16
N SER A 157 -11.34 -6.00 17.33
CA SER A 157 -10.56 -6.49 18.46
C SER A 157 -9.12 -5.94 18.49
N ILE A 158 -8.44 -5.87 17.33
CA ILE A 158 -7.10 -5.27 17.22
C ILE A 158 -7.15 -3.77 17.50
N THR A 159 -8.10 -3.06 16.91
CA THR A 159 -8.32 -1.63 17.16
C THR A 159 -8.57 -1.39 18.65
N ALA A 160 -9.48 -2.14 19.27
CA ALA A 160 -9.75 -2.06 20.70
C ALA A 160 -8.51 -2.34 21.56
N PHE A 161 -7.68 -3.32 21.18
CA PHE A 161 -6.42 -3.60 21.86
C PHE A 161 -5.44 -2.42 21.79
N VAL A 162 -5.28 -1.80 20.62
CA VAL A 162 -4.44 -0.61 20.46
C VAL A 162 -4.98 0.53 21.33
N TYR A 163 -6.30 0.78 21.28
CA TYR A 163 -6.98 1.77 22.13
C TYR A 163 -6.69 1.53 23.62
N GLN A 164 -6.86 0.30 24.11
CA GLN A 164 -6.60 -0.06 25.50
C GLN A 164 -5.13 0.16 25.90
N GLY A 165 -4.19 -0.20 25.02
CA GLY A 165 -2.77 -0.03 25.28
C GLY A 165 -2.34 1.43 25.43
N VAL A 166 -3.03 2.35 24.76
CA VAL A 166 -2.78 3.80 24.86
C VAL A 166 -3.68 4.49 25.90
N ALA A 167 -4.79 3.87 26.32
CA ALA A 167 -5.86 4.44 27.15
C ALA A 167 -5.41 5.05 28.50
N ARG A 168 -4.24 4.68 29.04
CA ARG A 168 -3.76 5.23 30.34
C ARG A 168 -3.60 6.75 30.36
N VAL A 169 -3.41 7.40 29.20
CA VAL A 169 -3.26 8.86 29.07
C VAL A 169 -4.43 9.47 28.29
N PHE A 170 -5.45 8.66 28.00
CA PHE A 170 -6.39 8.88 26.93
C PHE A 170 -7.82 8.90 27.48
N GLY A 171 -8.39 10.10 27.61
CA GLY A 171 -9.80 10.27 27.97
C GLY A 171 -10.77 9.89 26.85
N HIS A 172 -12.06 10.20 27.04
CA HIS A 172 -13.19 9.76 26.23
C HIS A 172 -13.23 10.19 24.73
N ASN A 173 -12.27 10.96 24.20
CA ASN A 173 -12.42 11.71 22.95
C ASN A 173 -11.64 11.11 21.75
N LEU A 174 -11.84 9.81 21.53
CA LEU A 174 -10.87 8.96 20.80
C LEU A 174 -11.44 8.20 19.60
N LYS A 175 -12.76 8.06 19.49
CA LYS A 175 -13.39 7.46 18.30
C LYS A 175 -13.38 8.49 17.17
N SER A 176 -12.31 8.49 16.36
CA SER A 176 -12.31 9.12 15.05
C SER A 176 -11.92 8.05 14.05
N THR A 177 -12.86 7.67 13.19
CA THR A 177 -12.62 6.77 12.06
C THR A 177 -11.64 7.42 11.08
N TYR A 178 -10.93 6.62 10.28
CA TYR A 178 -10.14 7.14 9.16
C TYR A 178 -11.02 7.86 8.12
N ASP A 179 -10.63 9.07 7.70
CA ASP A 179 -11.28 9.83 6.63
C ASP A 179 -10.22 10.35 5.65
N PRO A 180 -10.19 9.89 4.38
CA PRO A 180 -9.21 10.34 3.40
C PRO A 180 -9.18 11.85 3.15
N THR A 181 -10.30 12.54 3.35
CA THR A 181 -10.43 13.99 3.15
C THR A 181 -9.85 14.77 4.32
N GLU A 182 -10.02 14.28 5.55
CA GLU A 182 -9.43 14.87 6.75
C GLU A 182 -7.97 14.44 6.96
N ASP A 183 -7.64 13.20 6.58
CA ASP A 183 -6.33 12.56 6.74
C ASP A 183 -5.42 12.69 5.49
N PHE A 184 -5.73 13.62 4.58
CA PHE A 184 -4.97 13.80 3.33
C PHE A 184 -3.46 14.05 3.55
N GLU A 185 -3.09 14.70 4.66
CA GLU A 185 -1.68 14.91 5.02
C GLU A 185 -0.99 13.58 5.36
N VAL A 186 -1.70 12.67 6.03
CA VAL A 186 -1.22 11.31 6.34
C VAL A 186 -1.01 10.53 5.05
N GLU A 187 -1.96 10.58 4.11
CA GLU A 187 -1.83 9.94 2.79
C GLU A 187 -0.62 10.46 2.01
N ASN A 188 -0.42 11.78 1.99
CA ASN A 188 0.72 12.39 1.33
C ASN A 188 2.04 11.91 1.94
N ILE A 189 2.12 11.78 3.26
CA ILE A 189 3.31 11.25 3.96
C ILE A 189 3.56 9.79 3.59
N ILE A 190 2.52 8.95 3.53
CA ILE A 190 2.65 7.53 3.16
C ILE A 190 3.12 7.41 1.71
N ARG A 191 2.51 8.14 0.77
CA ARG A 191 2.90 8.15 -0.64
C ARG A 191 4.35 8.62 -0.84
N GLU A 192 4.78 9.62 -0.07
CA GLU A 192 6.18 10.05 -0.06
C GLU A 192 7.11 8.92 0.42
N TYR A 193 6.74 8.24 1.51
CA TYR A 193 7.51 7.12 2.06
C TYR A 193 7.61 5.93 1.08
N GLU A 194 6.49 5.48 0.53
CA GLU A 194 6.43 4.36 -0.43
C GLU A 194 7.28 4.63 -1.68
N ARG A 195 7.43 5.88 -2.10
CA ARG A 195 8.28 6.21 -3.25
C ARG A 195 9.77 6.21 -2.94
N VAL A 196 10.16 6.66 -1.74
CA VAL A 196 11.56 6.64 -1.30
C VAL A 196 12.01 5.23 -0.91
N ARG A 197 11.09 4.43 -0.39
CA ARG A 197 11.28 3.03 -0.01
C ARG A 197 10.08 2.23 -0.51
N PRO A 198 10.14 1.65 -1.73
CA PRO A 198 9.05 0.84 -2.23
C PRO A 198 8.78 -0.26 -1.21
N ILE A 199 7.60 -0.19 -0.60
CA ILE A 199 6.99 -1.38 -0.02
C ILE A 199 6.81 -2.27 -1.23
N ASN A 200 7.57 -3.37 -1.34
CA ASN A 200 7.27 -4.38 -2.34
C ASN A 200 5.81 -4.75 -2.14
N LYS A 201 4.95 -4.22 -3.01
CA LYS A 201 3.57 -4.66 -3.19
C LYS A 201 3.75 -5.92 -4.02
N PRO A 202 3.61 -7.13 -3.46
CA PRO A 202 3.74 -8.34 -4.26
C PRO A 202 2.71 -8.41 -5.40
N TYR A 203 1.72 -7.50 -5.40
CA TYR A 203 0.64 -7.42 -6.38
C TYR A 203 0.35 -5.95 -6.73
N GLN A 204 1.24 -5.33 -7.51
CA GLN A 204 0.86 -4.33 -8.50
C GLN A 204 1.12 -4.93 -9.89
#